data_AF-A0A7D5LCN0-F1
#
_entry.id   AF-A0A7D5LCN0-F1
#
_cell.length_a   1.000
_cell.length_b   1.000
_cell.length_c   1.000
_cell.angle_alpha   90.00
_cell.angle_beta   90.00
_cell.angle_gamma   90.00
#
_symmetry.space_group_name_H-M   'P 1'
#
loop_
_entity.id
_entity.type
_entity.pdbx_description
1 polymer ?
#
loop_
_entity_poly.entity_id
_entity_poly.type
_entity_poly.pdbx_seq_one_letter_code
_entity_poly.pdbx_strand_id
1 'polypeptide(L)'
;MRTVTGSDGSVAARTGLDGVALKPTECDVGVAADLPYDLVCVDYEGRDALPAFDRLADLIGEREVRLTTPVRADGFDPHGDDSLARRLPAGVRRVLVAGHAAYLTDREAARAVAPRLGDAVEAAADPWVGTEGVERVALAAGGTQYELLSRSTERDLRALRAAGFDGDLAVYAPTVPSDDEDAVLDAVGAYAARRNPVRRALPEDAATDSTARGRAREVLSKAVRDFALVGDADAIGERVGALKDAGADHVVGYPAAGVETLR
;
A
#
# COMPACT_ATOMS: atom_id res chain seq x y z
N MET A 1 0.32 31.72 -7.91
CA MET A 1 1.45 31.15 -7.16
C MET A 1 1.11 31.24 -5.68
N ARG A 2 0.42 30.22 -5.16
CA ARG A 2 0.05 30.13 -3.75
C ARG A 2 1.05 29.16 -3.13
N THR A 3 2.02 29.70 -2.38
CA THR A 3 2.91 28.90 -1.56
C THR A 3 2.07 28.33 -0.43
N VAL A 4 1.70 27.05 -0.52
CA VAL A 4 1.27 26.30 0.65
C VAL A 4 2.55 25.96 1.38
N THR A 5 2.94 26.81 2.32
CA THR A 5 3.83 26.40 3.40
C THR A 5 3.05 25.35 4.20
N GLY A 6 3.26 24.07 3.90
CA GLY A 6 3.03 23.03 4.90
C GLY A 6 3.81 23.47 6.13
N SER A 7 3.15 23.62 7.27
CA SER A 7 3.86 23.94 8.49
C SER A 7 4.86 22.81 8.74
N ASP A 8 6.12 23.15 9.00
CA ASP A 8 7.19 22.21 9.39
C ASP A 8 6.87 21.40 10.68
N GLY A 9 5.62 21.41 11.16
CA GLY A 9 5.12 20.68 12.32
C GLY A 9 3.84 19.86 12.07
N SER A 10 3.36 19.69 10.83
CA SER A 10 2.26 18.74 10.57
C SER A 10 2.73 17.29 10.74
N VAL A 11 1.81 16.36 11.03
CA VAL A 11 2.14 14.94 11.15
C VAL A 11 2.76 14.44 9.84
N ALA A 12 2.16 14.79 8.70
CA ALA A 12 2.66 14.42 7.38
C ALA A 12 4.08 14.90 7.09
N ALA A 13 4.42 16.14 7.47
CA ALA A 13 5.78 16.66 7.25
C ALA A 13 6.82 15.90 8.08
N ARG A 14 6.47 15.53 9.31
CA ARG A 14 7.37 14.84 10.25
C ARG A 14 7.56 13.35 9.93
N THR A 15 6.54 12.70 9.37
CA THR A 15 6.66 11.28 8.98
C THR A 15 7.52 11.06 7.74
N GLY A 16 7.72 12.08 6.89
CA GLY A 16 8.54 11.97 5.69
C GLY A 16 8.01 11.00 4.62
N LEU A 17 6.73 10.61 4.73
CA LEU A 17 6.02 9.78 3.76
C LEU A 17 5.93 10.50 2.41
N ASP A 18 6.14 9.76 1.33
CA ASP A 18 6.12 10.32 -0.03
C ASP A 18 4.70 10.39 -0.61
N GLY A 19 3.79 9.57 -0.08
CA GLY A 19 2.41 9.51 -0.53
C GLY A 19 1.47 8.86 0.48
N VAL A 20 0.19 8.87 0.13
CA VAL A 20 -0.88 8.26 0.93
C VAL A 20 -1.62 7.20 0.13
N ALA A 21 -1.95 6.08 0.79
CA ALA A 21 -2.86 5.08 0.25
C ALA A 21 -4.26 5.27 0.83
N LEU A 22 -5.28 5.38 -0.04
CA LEU A 22 -6.67 5.59 0.33
C LEU A 22 -7.52 4.40 -0.09
N LYS A 23 -8.34 3.90 0.85
CA LYS A 23 -9.29 2.81 0.61
C LYS A 23 -10.71 3.39 0.44
N PRO A 24 -11.34 3.25 -0.75
CA PRO A 24 -12.69 3.78 -0.99
C PRO A 24 -13.78 3.23 -0.06
N THR A 25 -13.57 2.04 0.51
CA THR A 25 -14.48 1.44 1.51
C THR A 25 -14.41 2.11 2.88
N GLU A 26 -13.39 2.93 3.13
CA GLU A 26 -13.11 3.54 4.43
C GLU A 26 -13.22 5.06 4.39
N CYS A 27 -13.02 5.68 3.22
CA CYS A 27 -13.14 7.12 3.04
C CYS A 27 -13.55 7.49 1.60
N ASP A 28 -14.13 8.68 1.42
CA ASP A 28 -14.25 9.29 0.09
C ASP A 28 -12.85 9.70 -0.39
N VAL A 29 -12.41 9.17 -1.53
CA VAL A 29 -11.09 9.46 -2.14
C VAL A 29 -10.90 10.94 -2.45
N GLY A 30 -11.98 11.72 -2.58
CA GLY A 30 -11.92 13.17 -2.73
C GLY A 30 -11.21 13.88 -1.56
N VAL A 31 -11.11 13.23 -0.38
CA VAL A 31 -10.33 13.73 0.76
C VAL A 31 -8.86 13.97 0.42
N ALA A 32 -8.33 13.31 -0.62
CA ALA A 32 -6.97 13.53 -1.11
C ALA A 32 -6.66 14.99 -1.46
N ALA A 33 -7.66 15.77 -1.88
CA ALA A 33 -7.48 17.19 -2.17
C ALA A 33 -6.98 17.97 -0.94
N ASP A 34 -7.43 17.59 0.26
CA ASP A 34 -7.10 18.24 1.53
C ASP A 34 -5.85 17.65 2.20
N LEU A 35 -5.26 16.59 1.64
CA LEU A 35 -4.08 15.95 2.20
C LEU A 35 -2.79 16.60 1.69
N PRO A 36 -1.72 16.64 2.50
CA PRO A 36 -0.45 17.25 2.13
C PRO A 36 0.45 16.32 1.28
N TYR A 37 -0.14 15.41 0.49
CA TYR A 37 0.60 14.44 -0.32
C TYR A 37 0.29 14.62 -1.81
N ASP A 38 1.34 14.73 -2.62
CA ASP A 38 1.20 14.81 -4.08
C ASP A 38 0.95 13.42 -4.70
N LEU A 39 1.48 12.36 -4.09
CA LEU A 39 1.26 10.98 -4.50
C LEU A 39 0.09 10.35 -3.74
N VAL A 40 -0.89 9.86 -4.48
CA VAL A 40 -2.09 9.21 -3.96
C VAL A 40 -2.28 7.84 -4.60
N CYS A 41 -2.14 6.79 -3.80
CA CYS A 41 -2.46 5.43 -4.19
C CYS A 41 -3.91 5.10 -3.80
N VAL A 42 -4.79 4.92 -4.77
CA VAL A 42 -6.16 4.47 -4.52
C VAL A 42 -6.17 2.95 -4.48
N ASP A 43 -6.18 2.42 -3.26
CA ASP A 43 -6.13 0.99 -2.97
C ASP A 43 -7.51 0.47 -2.59
N TYR A 44 -8.26 0.01 -3.59
CA TYR A 44 -9.56 -0.60 -3.34
C TYR A 44 -9.43 -2.11 -3.16
N GLU A 45 -10.36 -2.71 -2.41
CA GLU A 45 -10.48 -4.16 -2.24
C GLU A 45 -11.87 -4.63 -2.67
N GLY A 46 -11.92 -5.53 -3.65
CA GLY A 46 -13.18 -6.06 -4.20
C GLY A 46 -13.76 -5.22 -5.34
N ARG A 47 -14.53 -5.86 -6.23
CA ARG A 47 -15.04 -5.25 -7.47
C ARG A 47 -15.94 -4.03 -7.21
N ASP A 48 -16.79 -4.12 -6.19
CA ASP A 48 -17.78 -3.07 -5.86
C ASP A 48 -17.15 -1.83 -5.21
N ALA A 49 -15.88 -1.92 -4.78
CA ALA A 49 -15.13 -0.83 -4.19
C ALA A 49 -14.36 0.02 -5.22
N LEU A 50 -14.40 -0.34 -6.51
CA LEU A 50 -13.76 0.44 -7.57
C LEU A 50 -14.39 1.83 -7.63
N PRO A 51 -13.62 2.91 -7.41
CA PRO A 51 -14.17 4.27 -7.44
C PRO A 51 -14.64 4.64 -8.84
N ALA A 52 -15.62 5.55 -8.88
CA ALA A 52 -16.06 6.15 -10.14
C ALA A 52 -14.89 6.90 -10.80
N PHE A 53 -14.71 6.70 -12.11
CA PHE A 53 -13.57 7.27 -12.84
C PHE A 53 -13.59 8.81 -12.89
N ASP A 54 -14.77 9.42 -12.85
CA ASP A 54 -14.90 10.88 -12.74
C ASP A 54 -14.25 11.40 -11.45
N ARG A 55 -14.36 10.67 -10.34
CA ARG A 55 -13.69 11.03 -9.07
C ARG A 55 -12.17 10.93 -9.16
N LEU A 56 -11.65 9.98 -9.93
CA LEU A 56 -10.21 9.90 -10.17
C LEU A 56 -9.74 11.04 -11.09
N ALA A 57 -10.55 11.40 -12.09
CA ALA A 57 -10.27 12.50 -13.00
C ALA A 57 -10.24 13.87 -12.29
N ASP A 58 -11.04 14.05 -11.24
CA ASP A 58 -11.00 15.27 -10.42
C ASP A 58 -9.65 15.45 -9.67
N LEU A 59 -8.93 14.35 -9.38
CA LEU A 59 -7.69 14.38 -8.60
C LEU A 59 -6.41 14.58 -9.45
N ILE A 60 -6.38 14.10 -10.70
CA ILE A 60 -5.16 14.07 -11.53
C ILE A 60 -4.60 15.46 -11.91
N GLY A 61 -5.38 16.54 -11.74
CA GLY A 61 -4.93 17.90 -12.04
C GLY A 61 -3.95 18.47 -11.02
N GLU A 62 -4.01 17.97 -9.78
CA GLU A 62 -3.20 18.47 -8.66
C GLU A 62 -2.28 17.38 -8.08
N ARG A 63 -2.60 16.12 -8.32
CA ARG A 63 -1.96 14.96 -7.67
C ARG A 63 -1.55 13.91 -8.69
N GLU A 64 -0.50 13.16 -8.35
CA GLU A 64 -0.18 11.91 -9.01
C GLU A 64 -1.07 10.79 -8.43
N VAL A 65 -1.99 10.29 -9.24
CA VAL A 65 -2.96 9.27 -8.82
C VAL A 65 -2.58 7.91 -9.40
N ARG A 66 -2.41 6.93 -8.52
CA ARG A 66 -2.14 5.53 -8.88
C ARG A 66 -3.29 4.64 -8.42
N LEU A 67 -3.90 3.87 -9.33
CA LEU A 67 -5.01 2.98 -9.00
C LEU A 67 -4.56 1.51 -8.97
N THR A 68 -4.89 0.78 -7.89
CA THR A 68 -4.75 -0.67 -7.83
C THR A 68 -5.47 -1.34 -9.01
N THR A 69 -4.77 -2.13 -9.81
CA THR A 69 -5.28 -2.73 -11.04
C THR A 69 -4.99 -4.23 -11.06
N PRO A 70 -5.96 -5.08 -10.69
CA PRO A 70 -5.77 -6.53 -10.64
C PRO A 70 -5.79 -7.13 -12.06
N VAL A 71 -4.62 -7.54 -12.56
CA VAL A 71 -4.42 -7.96 -13.98
C VAL A 71 -5.15 -9.24 -14.37
N ARG A 72 -5.74 -9.96 -13.41
CA ARG A 72 -6.55 -11.17 -13.65
C ARG A 72 -8.05 -10.90 -13.65
N ALA A 73 -8.50 -9.74 -13.18
CA ALA A 73 -9.91 -9.43 -13.07
C ALA A 73 -10.48 -8.97 -14.42
N ASP A 74 -11.68 -9.40 -14.75
CA ASP A 74 -12.43 -8.89 -15.89
C ASP A 74 -12.68 -7.38 -15.75
N GLY A 75 -12.36 -6.66 -16.82
CA GLY A 75 -12.23 -5.22 -16.89
C GLY A 75 -10.76 -4.77 -16.94
N PHE A 76 -9.83 -5.54 -16.39
CA PHE A 76 -8.39 -5.22 -16.35
C PHE A 76 -7.49 -6.32 -16.94
N ASP A 77 -8.06 -7.44 -17.40
CA ASP A 77 -7.29 -8.56 -17.95
C ASP A 77 -6.84 -8.26 -19.39
N PRO A 78 -5.54 -8.06 -19.65
CA PRO A 78 -5.05 -7.76 -21.01
C PRO A 78 -5.26 -8.92 -21.99
N HIS A 79 -5.50 -10.13 -21.49
CA HIS A 79 -5.75 -11.33 -22.30
C HIS A 79 -7.25 -11.65 -22.41
N GLY A 80 -8.11 -10.80 -21.87
CA GLY A 80 -9.54 -11.02 -21.78
C GLY A 80 -10.30 -9.70 -21.87
N ASP A 81 -11.16 -9.44 -20.88
CA ASP A 81 -11.84 -8.16 -20.77
C ASP A 81 -10.93 -7.13 -20.08
N ASP A 82 -10.50 -6.12 -20.83
CA ASP A 82 -9.73 -4.94 -20.42
C ASP A 82 -10.54 -3.64 -20.56
N SER A 83 -11.87 -3.73 -20.58
CA SER A 83 -12.78 -2.59 -20.82
C SER A 83 -12.66 -1.48 -19.77
N LEU A 84 -12.37 -1.80 -18.51
CA LEU A 84 -12.14 -0.81 -17.46
C LEU A 84 -10.77 -0.15 -17.62
N ALA A 85 -9.73 -0.91 -17.94
CA ALA A 85 -8.38 -0.37 -18.19
C ALA A 85 -8.39 0.70 -19.29
N ARG A 86 -9.09 0.45 -20.40
CA ARG A 86 -9.22 1.42 -21.52
C ARG A 86 -10.04 2.65 -21.18
N ARG A 87 -10.92 2.57 -20.17
CA ARG A 87 -11.79 3.67 -19.75
C ARG A 87 -11.16 4.54 -18.67
N LEU A 88 -10.01 4.15 -18.11
CA LEU A 88 -9.33 4.94 -17.08
C LEU A 88 -9.02 6.35 -17.60
N PRO A 89 -9.20 7.39 -16.78
CA PRO A 89 -8.86 8.75 -17.17
C PRO A 89 -7.39 8.88 -17.58
N ALA A 90 -7.14 9.63 -18.66
CA ALA A 90 -5.79 9.91 -19.12
C ALA A 90 -5.04 10.72 -18.05
N GLY A 91 -4.11 10.07 -17.34
CA GLY A 91 -3.37 10.65 -16.21
C GLY A 91 -3.32 9.73 -14.99
N VAL A 92 -4.33 8.86 -14.83
CA VAL A 92 -4.29 7.84 -13.77
C VAL A 92 -3.23 6.79 -14.12
N ARG A 93 -2.25 6.64 -13.23
CA ARG A 93 -1.22 5.60 -13.29
C ARG A 93 -1.73 4.33 -12.62
N ARG A 94 -1.06 3.20 -12.86
CA ARG A 94 -1.54 1.89 -12.40
C ARG A 94 -0.57 1.25 -11.42
N VAL A 95 -1.12 0.74 -10.32
CA VAL A 95 -0.47 -0.25 -9.45
C VAL A 95 -0.95 -1.63 -9.88
N LEU A 96 -0.19 -2.31 -10.74
CA LEU A 96 -0.53 -3.61 -11.28
C LEU A 96 -0.33 -4.68 -10.22
N VAL A 97 -1.37 -5.44 -9.92
CA VAL A 97 -1.31 -6.53 -8.93
C VAL A 97 -1.83 -7.82 -9.55
N ALA A 98 -1.31 -8.96 -9.10
CA ALA A 98 -1.92 -10.25 -9.46
C ALA A 98 -3.37 -10.36 -8.93
N GLY A 99 -3.69 -9.60 -7.89
CA GLY A 99 -4.98 -9.59 -7.21
C GLY A 99 -5.02 -10.61 -6.08
N HIS A 100 -5.34 -10.13 -4.87
CA HIS A 100 -5.77 -10.95 -3.73
C HIS A 100 -7.02 -11.78 -4.09
N ALA A 101 -7.28 -12.90 -3.40
CA ALA A 101 -8.47 -13.72 -3.65
C ALA A 101 -9.79 -12.93 -3.53
N ALA A 102 -9.78 -11.84 -2.76
CA ALA A 102 -10.93 -10.94 -2.59
C ALA A 102 -11.34 -10.20 -3.87
N TYR A 103 -10.45 -10.06 -4.87
CA TYR A 103 -10.75 -9.38 -6.13
C TYR A 103 -11.37 -10.29 -7.18
N LEU A 104 -11.17 -11.59 -7.03
CA LEU A 104 -11.26 -12.54 -8.13
C LEU A 104 -12.33 -13.58 -7.84
N THR A 105 -13.20 -13.79 -8.82
CA THR A 105 -13.95 -15.04 -8.94
C THR A 105 -12.98 -16.22 -9.08
N ASP A 106 -13.44 -17.43 -8.78
CA ASP A 106 -12.63 -18.65 -8.94
C ASP A 106 -12.05 -18.78 -10.36
N ARG A 107 -12.81 -18.35 -11.37
CA ARG A 107 -12.38 -18.35 -12.77
C ARG A 107 -11.25 -17.36 -13.04
N GLU A 108 -11.31 -16.17 -12.45
CA GLU A 108 -10.26 -15.17 -12.56
C GLU A 108 -9.00 -15.58 -11.79
N ALA A 109 -9.18 -16.17 -10.59
CA ALA A 109 -8.09 -16.68 -9.77
C ALA A 109 -7.30 -17.80 -10.46
N ALA A 110 -7.94 -18.60 -11.31
CA ALA A 110 -7.29 -19.67 -12.07
C ALA A 110 -6.40 -19.17 -13.24
N ARG A 111 -6.47 -17.88 -13.60
CA ARG A 111 -5.72 -17.32 -14.74
C ARG A 111 -4.23 -17.22 -14.44
N ALA A 112 -3.40 -17.45 -15.47
CA ALA A 112 -1.95 -17.33 -15.36
C ALA A 112 -1.54 -15.86 -15.16
N VAL A 113 -0.75 -15.60 -14.10
CA VAL A 113 -0.32 -14.25 -13.71
C VAL A 113 0.74 -13.70 -14.66
N ALA A 114 1.84 -14.43 -14.85
CA ALA A 114 3.03 -13.92 -15.54
C ALA A 114 2.77 -13.26 -16.90
N PRO A 115 2.04 -13.89 -17.85
CA PRO A 115 1.82 -13.26 -19.15
C PRO A 115 0.92 -12.03 -19.07
N ARG A 116 -0.04 -12.00 -18.13
CA ARG A 116 -0.91 -10.83 -17.93
C ARG A 116 -0.17 -9.67 -17.30
N LEU A 117 0.73 -9.96 -16.35
CA LEU A 117 1.50 -8.93 -15.69
C LEU A 117 2.50 -8.28 -16.68
N GLY A 118 3.16 -9.08 -17.52
CA GLY A 118 4.04 -8.57 -18.58
C GLY A 118 3.32 -7.64 -19.54
N ASP A 119 2.23 -8.10 -20.15
CA ASP A 119 1.45 -7.28 -21.10
C ASP A 119 0.85 -6.03 -20.44
N ALA A 120 0.43 -6.13 -19.17
CA ALA A 120 -0.09 -4.98 -18.43
C ALA A 120 0.99 -3.93 -18.14
N VAL A 121 2.23 -4.36 -17.84
CA VAL A 121 3.39 -3.46 -17.68
C VAL A 121 3.70 -2.75 -18.99
N GLU A 122 3.78 -3.48 -20.11
CA GLU A 122 4.05 -2.90 -21.44
C GLU A 122 2.99 -1.86 -21.84
N ALA A 123 1.73 -2.10 -21.48
CA ALA A 123 0.62 -1.20 -21.80
C ALA A 123 0.47 -0.01 -20.83
N ALA A 124 1.15 -0.02 -19.68
CA ALA A 124 1.04 1.04 -18.68
C ALA A 124 2.13 2.10 -18.85
N ALA A 125 1.76 3.38 -18.69
CA ALA A 125 2.75 4.42 -18.45
C ALA A 125 3.19 4.36 -17.00
N ASP A 126 4.49 4.16 -16.76
CA ASP A 126 5.12 4.17 -15.43
C ASP A 126 4.38 3.31 -14.38
N PRO A 127 4.26 1.98 -14.62
CA PRO A 127 3.54 1.11 -13.72
C PRO A 127 4.32 0.85 -12.43
N TRP A 128 3.57 0.82 -11.33
CA TRP A 128 4.02 0.16 -10.11
C TRP A 128 3.52 -1.28 -10.13
N VAL A 129 4.27 -2.21 -9.55
CA VAL A 129 3.94 -3.64 -9.58
C VAL A 129 3.94 -4.20 -8.16
N GLY A 130 2.77 -4.61 -7.69
CA GLY A 130 2.63 -5.24 -6.38
C GLY A 130 3.29 -6.62 -6.35
N THR A 131 4.14 -6.84 -5.34
CA THR A 131 4.98 -8.05 -5.28
C THR A 131 4.35 -9.22 -4.52
N GLU A 132 3.28 -8.98 -3.76
CA GLU A 132 2.72 -9.98 -2.83
C GLU A 132 2.37 -11.31 -3.53
N GLY A 133 3.14 -12.37 -3.19
CA GLY A 133 2.95 -13.73 -3.69
C GLY A 133 3.41 -13.96 -5.13
N VAL A 134 4.01 -12.96 -5.77
CA VAL A 134 4.46 -12.99 -7.17
C VAL A 134 5.81 -12.30 -7.37
N GLU A 135 6.64 -12.26 -6.34
CA GLU A 135 7.84 -11.40 -6.24
C GLU A 135 8.79 -11.56 -7.43
N ARG A 136 9.10 -12.81 -7.82
CA ARG A 136 9.98 -13.09 -8.95
C ARG A 136 9.37 -12.69 -10.29
N VAL A 137 8.06 -12.83 -10.42
CA VAL A 137 7.33 -12.48 -11.64
C VAL A 137 7.21 -10.96 -11.74
N ALA A 138 6.94 -10.26 -10.65
CA ALA A 138 6.93 -8.80 -10.58
C ALA A 138 8.29 -8.21 -10.96
N LEU A 139 9.37 -8.73 -10.37
CA LEU A 139 10.73 -8.29 -10.69
C LEU A 139 11.08 -8.50 -12.16
N ALA A 140 10.67 -9.64 -12.74
CA ALA A 140 10.91 -9.95 -14.14
C ALA A 140 10.03 -9.12 -15.10
N ALA A 141 8.81 -8.77 -14.70
CA ALA A 141 7.90 -7.94 -15.50
C ALA A 141 8.37 -6.49 -15.58
N GLY A 142 9.06 -5.98 -14.56
CA GLY A 142 9.59 -4.61 -14.50
C GLY A 142 8.60 -3.60 -13.89
N GLY A 143 8.93 -2.31 -13.98
CA GLY A 143 8.25 -1.22 -13.25
C GLY A 143 8.75 -1.04 -11.82
N THR A 144 8.23 -0.03 -11.11
CA THR A 144 8.55 0.20 -9.70
C THR A 144 8.02 -0.96 -8.87
N GLN A 145 8.89 -1.64 -8.13
CA GLN A 145 8.46 -2.75 -7.28
C GLN A 145 7.75 -2.19 -6.05
N TYR A 146 6.49 -2.57 -5.84
CA TYR A 146 5.67 -2.08 -4.75
C TYR A 146 5.42 -3.16 -3.70
N GLU A 147 6.12 -3.08 -2.59
CA GLU A 147 6.16 -4.11 -1.56
C GLU A 147 5.35 -3.71 -0.33
N LEU A 148 4.70 -4.69 0.30
CA LEU A 148 4.08 -4.48 1.62
C LEU A 148 5.17 -4.47 2.69
N LEU A 149 5.12 -3.50 3.59
CA LEU A 149 6.01 -3.43 4.74
C LEU A 149 5.96 -4.75 5.53
N SER A 150 7.14 -5.27 5.82
CA SER A 150 7.33 -6.49 6.58
C SER A 150 8.61 -6.42 7.41
N ARG A 151 8.74 -7.37 8.34
CA ARG A 151 9.95 -7.53 9.16
C ARG A 151 11.26 -7.65 8.37
N SER A 152 11.22 -8.03 7.09
CA SER A 152 12.41 -8.22 6.26
C SER A 152 12.63 -7.12 5.24
N THR A 153 11.72 -6.17 5.09
CA THR A 153 11.75 -5.15 4.04
C THR A 153 13.11 -4.43 3.98
N GLU A 154 13.62 -3.87 5.07
CA GLU A 154 14.94 -3.20 5.05
C GLU A 154 16.09 -4.11 4.59
N ARG A 155 16.08 -5.38 5.01
CA ARG A 155 17.13 -6.34 4.61
C ARG A 155 16.99 -6.67 3.12
N ASP A 156 15.77 -6.86 2.65
CA ASP A 156 15.47 -7.27 1.29
C ASP A 156 15.77 -6.10 0.31
N LEU A 157 15.43 -4.85 0.68
CA LEU A 157 15.84 -3.64 -0.04
C LEU A 157 17.37 -3.52 -0.15
N ARG A 158 18.09 -3.64 0.97
CA ARG A 158 19.57 -3.61 0.97
C ARG A 158 20.16 -4.72 0.11
N ALA A 159 19.56 -5.91 0.14
CA ALA A 159 20.00 -7.03 -0.67
C ALA A 159 19.80 -6.78 -2.18
N LEU A 160 18.68 -6.19 -2.58
CA LEU A 160 18.43 -5.78 -3.97
C LEU A 160 19.47 -4.75 -4.43
N ARG A 161 19.70 -3.70 -3.65
CA ARG A 161 20.71 -2.68 -3.96
C ARG A 161 22.12 -3.26 -4.02
N ALA A 162 22.49 -4.12 -3.07
CA ALA A 162 23.79 -4.80 -3.07
C ALA A 162 23.97 -5.77 -4.26
N ALA A 163 22.87 -6.34 -4.77
CA ALA A 163 22.86 -7.15 -5.98
C ALA A 163 22.93 -6.32 -7.28
N GLY A 164 22.88 -4.99 -7.17
CA GLY A 164 22.95 -4.06 -8.30
C GLY A 164 21.61 -3.74 -8.95
N PHE A 165 20.49 -4.00 -8.27
CA PHE A 165 19.18 -3.55 -8.75
C PHE A 165 19.09 -2.02 -8.66
N ASP A 166 18.88 -1.38 -9.81
CA ASP A 166 18.83 0.08 -9.99
C ASP A 166 17.43 0.61 -10.31
N GLY A 167 16.43 -0.26 -10.46
CA GLY A 167 15.03 0.13 -10.63
C GLY A 167 14.41 0.68 -9.34
N ASP A 168 13.24 1.30 -9.48
CA ASP A 168 12.57 1.94 -8.35
C ASP A 168 11.91 0.92 -7.40
N LEU A 169 11.95 1.22 -6.10
CA LEU A 169 11.42 0.43 -5.00
C LEU A 169 10.48 1.31 -4.16
N ALA A 170 9.20 0.93 -4.10
CA ALA A 170 8.19 1.58 -3.29
C ALA A 170 7.70 0.65 -2.16
N VAL A 171 7.40 1.21 -0.99
CA VAL A 171 6.91 0.47 0.18
C VAL A 171 5.53 0.97 0.58
N TYR A 172 4.54 0.08 0.61
CA TYR A 172 3.25 0.32 1.23
C TYR A 172 3.33 0.02 2.72
N ALA A 173 2.93 0.96 3.57
CA ALA A 173 2.99 0.79 5.01
C ALA A 173 1.70 1.27 5.71
N PRO A 174 0.93 0.39 6.37
CA PRO A 174 -0.04 0.83 7.36
C PRO A 174 0.65 1.74 8.38
N THR A 175 0.03 2.87 8.69
CA THR A 175 0.62 3.93 9.49
C THR A 175 -0.36 4.34 10.59
N VAL A 176 0.12 4.37 11.83
CA VAL A 176 -0.64 4.76 13.02
C VAL A 176 0.22 5.72 13.85
N PRO A 177 0.01 7.05 13.71
CA PRO A 177 0.78 8.06 14.42
C PRO A 177 0.34 8.19 15.88
N SER A 178 0.52 7.12 16.66
CA SER A 178 0.18 7.02 18.06
C SER A 178 1.11 6.05 18.80
N ASP A 179 1.52 6.43 20.00
CA ASP A 179 2.22 5.56 20.96
C ASP A 179 1.26 4.82 21.90
N ASP A 180 -0.04 5.09 21.82
CA ASP A 180 -1.04 4.36 22.58
C ASP A 180 -1.18 2.94 22.00
N GLU A 181 -0.68 1.96 22.76
CA GLU A 181 -0.68 0.55 22.38
C GLU A 181 -2.10 0.03 22.11
N ASP A 182 -3.13 0.50 22.82
CA ASP A 182 -4.51 0.07 22.57
C ASP A 182 -5.00 0.59 21.22
N ALA A 183 -4.78 1.89 20.94
CA ALA A 183 -5.13 2.49 19.66
C ALA A 183 -4.37 1.82 18.49
N VAL A 184 -3.09 1.47 18.69
CA VAL A 184 -2.29 0.73 17.69
C VAL A 184 -2.89 -0.66 17.43
N LEU A 185 -3.23 -1.41 18.48
CA LEU A 185 -3.79 -2.74 18.33
C LEU A 185 -5.18 -2.71 17.68
N ASP A 186 -6.02 -1.74 18.02
CA ASP A 186 -7.32 -1.54 17.38
C ASP A 186 -7.18 -1.24 15.88
N ALA A 187 -6.19 -0.44 15.50
CA ALA A 187 -5.98 -0.04 14.11
C ALA A 187 -5.34 -1.13 13.24
N VAL A 188 -4.28 -1.80 13.73
CA VAL A 188 -3.45 -2.69 12.90
C VAL A 188 -3.23 -4.09 13.48
N GLY A 189 -3.80 -4.41 14.65
CA GLY A 189 -3.64 -5.72 15.27
C GLY A 189 -4.24 -6.85 14.43
N ALA A 190 -5.47 -6.68 13.93
CA ALA A 190 -6.11 -7.65 13.03
C ALA A 190 -5.35 -7.81 11.70
N TYR A 191 -4.77 -6.73 11.19
CA TYR A 191 -3.92 -6.76 10.00
C TYR A 191 -2.65 -7.59 10.24
N ALA A 192 -1.93 -7.31 11.33
CA ALA A 192 -0.73 -8.05 11.70
C ALA A 192 -1.02 -9.53 11.98
N ALA A 193 -2.15 -9.83 12.64
CA ALA A 193 -2.57 -11.20 12.99
C ALA A 193 -2.74 -12.13 11.77
N ARG A 194 -3.09 -11.57 10.60
CA ARG A 194 -3.25 -12.36 9.36
C ARG A 194 -1.93 -12.83 8.78
N ARG A 195 -0.81 -12.22 9.15
CA ARG A 195 0.53 -12.60 8.66
C ARG A 195 0.90 -13.98 9.18
N ASN A 196 1.39 -14.85 8.29
CA ASN A 196 1.61 -16.27 8.60
C ASN A 196 2.45 -16.50 9.88
N PRO A 197 3.57 -15.80 10.11
CA PRO A 197 4.35 -15.96 11.35
C PRO A 197 3.58 -15.56 12.61
N VAL A 198 2.73 -14.53 12.51
CA VAL A 198 1.95 -14.00 13.63
C VAL A 198 0.80 -14.95 13.93
N ARG A 199 0.02 -15.34 12.91
CA ARG A 199 -1.08 -16.32 13.04
C ARG A 199 -0.63 -17.62 13.71
N ARG A 200 0.58 -18.11 13.37
CA ARG A 200 1.15 -19.33 14.00
C ARG A 200 1.57 -19.13 15.46
N ALA A 201 1.88 -17.90 15.86
CA ALA A 201 2.33 -17.56 17.21
C ALA A 201 1.17 -17.17 18.14
N LEU A 202 0.00 -16.85 17.58
CA LEU A 202 -1.20 -16.51 18.34
C LEU A 202 -1.87 -17.76 18.93
N PRO A 203 -2.40 -17.68 20.16
CA PRO A 203 -3.35 -18.67 20.65
C PRO A 203 -4.59 -18.77 19.76
N GLU A 204 -5.25 -19.93 19.76
CA GLU A 204 -6.55 -20.09 19.10
C GLU A 204 -7.57 -19.08 19.68
N ASP A 205 -8.40 -18.53 18.79
CA ASP A 205 -9.46 -17.55 19.09
C ASP A 205 -9.02 -16.31 19.90
N ALA A 206 -7.72 -15.99 19.87
CA ALA A 206 -7.21 -14.78 20.50
C ALA A 206 -7.82 -13.52 19.87
N ALA A 207 -8.24 -12.58 20.71
CA ALA A 207 -8.57 -11.23 20.25
C ALA A 207 -7.35 -10.60 19.56
N THR A 208 -7.62 -9.81 18.52
CA THR A 208 -6.58 -9.20 17.66
C THR A 208 -6.57 -7.67 17.74
N ASP A 209 -7.24 -7.12 18.75
CA ASP A 209 -7.43 -5.70 19.02
C ASP A 209 -6.88 -5.36 20.42
N SER A 210 -7.20 -4.16 20.94
CA SER A 210 -6.81 -3.71 22.28
C SER A 210 -7.25 -4.66 23.40
N THR A 211 -8.29 -5.47 23.18
CA THR A 211 -8.80 -6.42 24.17
C THR A 211 -7.95 -7.67 24.30
N ALA A 212 -6.94 -7.86 23.43
CA ALA A 212 -5.97 -8.94 23.54
C ALA A 212 -5.26 -8.93 24.91
N ARG A 213 -5.05 -10.12 25.48
CA ARG A 213 -4.42 -10.30 26.80
C ARG A 213 -3.31 -11.33 26.77
N GLY A 214 -2.42 -11.24 27.76
CA GLY A 214 -1.33 -12.19 27.97
C GLY A 214 -0.50 -12.40 26.71
N ARG A 215 -0.29 -13.67 26.35
CA ARG A 215 0.55 -14.05 25.21
C ARG A 215 0.09 -13.45 23.87
N ALA A 216 -1.21 -13.32 23.64
CA ALA A 216 -1.73 -12.74 22.39
C ALA A 216 -1.30 -11.28 22.24
N ARG A 217 -1.47 -10.48 23.30
CA ARG A 217 -1.06 -9.08 23.32
C ARG A 217 0.44 -8.94 23.10
N GLU A 218 1.27 -9.71 23.79
CA GLU A 218 2.73 -9.69 23.60
C GLU A 218 3.16 -9.99 22.16
N VAL A 219 2.47 -10.91 21.49
CA VAL A 219 2.74 -11.25 20.09
C VAL A 219 2.32 -10.11 19.18
N LEU A 220 1.11 -9.59 19.34
CA LEU A 220 0.58 -8.51 18.51
C LEU A 220 1.38 -7.23 18.66
N SER A 221 1.71 -6.83 19.90
CA SER A 221 2.52 -5.63 20.17
C SER A 221 3.87 -5.65 19.45
N LYS A 222 4.50 -6.82 19.31
CA LYS A 222 5.72 -6.94 18.51
C LYS A 222 5.40 -6.92 17.01
N ALA A 223 4.39 -7.69 16.60
CA ALA A 223 4.04 -7.84 15.20
C ALA A 223 3.58 -6.54 14.53
N VAL A 224 2.82 -5.68 15.22
CA VAL A 224 2.37 -4.40 14.64
C VAL A 224 3.55 -3.52 14.24
N ARG A 225 4.67 -3.56 14.97
CA ARG A 225 5.91 -2.82 14.65
C ARG A 225 6.71 -3.45 13.49
N ASP A 226 6.48 -4.73 13.21
CA ASP A 226 7.08 -5.45 12.07
C ASP A 226 6.34 -5.18 10.75
N PHE A 227 5.04 -4.87 10.81
CA PHE A 227 4.15 -4.81 9.64
C PHE A 227 3.45 -3.46 9.44
N ALA A 228 3.70 -2.48 10.32
CA ALA A 228 3.16 -1.13 10.25
C ALA A 228 4.19 -0.10 10.78
N LEU A 229 4.03 1.15 10.37
CA LEU A 229 4.72 2.32 10.93
C LEU A 229 3.88 2.83 12.11
N VAL A 230 4.36 2.61 13.32
CA VAL A 230 3.64 2.95 14.55
C VAL A 230 4.53 3.77 15.48
N GLY A 231 3.91 4.69 16.19
CA GLY A 231 4.54 5.58 17.15
C GLY A 231 4.22 7.05 16.84
N ASP A 232 4.80 7.98 17.57
CA ASP A 232 4.68 9.40 17.21
C ASP A 232 5.25 9.71 15.80
N ALA A 233 4.96 10.92 15.30
CA ALA A 233 5.33 11.30 13.94
C ALA A 233 6.86 11.31 13.70
N ASP A 234 7.68 11.58 14.72
CA ASP A 234 9.14 11.57 14.57
C ASP A 234 9.67 10.14 14.52
N ALA A 235 9.15 9.25 15.37
CA ALA A 235 9.48 7.83 15.34
C ALA A 235 9.11 7.18 14.00
N ILE A 236 7.97 7.57 13.42
CA ILE A 236 7.60 7.18 12.06
C ILE A 236 8.59 7.78 11.05
N GLY A 237 8.95 9.05 11.17
CA GLY A 237 9.95 9.71 10.32
C GLY A 237 11.30 9.00 10.31
N GLU A 238 11.80 8.58 11.47
CA GLU A 238 13.03 7.79 11.59
C GLU A 238 12.90 6.44 10.88
N ARG A 239 11.75 5.76 11.01
CA ARG A 239 11.49 4.49 10.32
C ARG A 239 11.40 4.66 8.80
N VAL A 240 10.77 5.73 8.32
CA VAL A 240 10.72 6.07 6.89
C VAL A 240 12.13 6.39 6.37
N GLY A 241 12.93 7.15 7.13
CA GLY A 241 14.34 7.40 6.83
C GLY A 241 15.15 6.11 6.72
N ALA A 242 14.97 5.18 7.66
CA ALA A 242 15.66 3.89 7.63
C ALA A 242 15.28 3.02 6.41
N LEU A 243 14.03 3.09 5.95
CA LEU A 243 13.59 2.41 4.71
C LEU A 243 14.24 3.05 3.48
N LYS A 244 14.33 4.37 3.43
CA LYS A 244 15.00 5.11 2.34
C LYS A 244 16.50 4.82 2.31
N ASP A 245 17.16 4.83 3.47
CA ASP A 245 18.57 4.45 3.62
C ASP A 245 18.82 2.96 3.25
N ALA A 246 17.81 2.10 3.45
CA ALA A 246 17.87 0.71 3.01
C ALA A 246 17.70 0.54 1.49
N GLY A 247 17.18 1.56 0.80
CA GLY A 247 17.08 1.60 -0.65
C GLY A 247 15.68 1.84 -1.21
N ALA A 248 14.67 2.14 -0.39
CA ALA A 248 13.35 2.54 -0.88
C ALA A 248 13.39 3.94 -1.50
N ASP A 249 12.79 4.10 -2.68
CA ASP A 249 12.63 5.37 -3.36
C ASP A 249 11.34 6.07 -2.94
N HIS A 250 10.30 5.28 -2.60
CA HIS A 250 9.02 5.79 -2.10
C HIS A 250 8.52 5.01 -0.88
N VAL A 251 7.95 5.71 0.08
CA VAL A 251 7.20 5.11 1.19
C VAL A 251 5.79 5.72 1.23
N VAL A 252 4.80 4.89 0.97
CA VAL A 252 3.38 5.26 0.90
C VAL A 252 2.67 4.80 2.16
N GLY A 253 2.14 5.76 2.92
CA GLY A 253 1.44 5.50 4.18
C GLY A 253 -0.04 5.23 3.96
N TYR A 254 -0.55 4.13 4.52
CA TYR A 254 -1.98 3.89 4.66
C TYR A 254 -2.44 4.30 6.07
N PRO A 255 -3.32 5.32 6.23
CA PRO A 255 -3.75 5.81 7.53
C PRO A 255 -4.71 4.84 8.22
N ALA A 256 -4.16 3.80 8.86
CA ALA A 256 -4.94 2.67 9.39
C ALA A 256 -5.83 3.04 10.58
N ALA A 257 -5.55 4.17 11.24
CA ALA A 257 -6.38 4.74 12.30
C ALA A 257 -7.34 5.85 11.78
N GLY A 258 -7.50 5.95 10.46
CA GLY A 258 -8.36 6.93 9.79
C GLY A 258 -7.58 8.08 9.17
N VAL A 259 -8.08 8.60 8.04
CA VAL A 259 -7.38 9.58 7.18
C VAL A 259 -7.00 10.88 7.90
N GLU A 260 -7.77 11.27 8.91
CA GLU A 260 -7.51 12.45 9.75
C GLU A 260 -6.16 12.39 10.47
N THR A 261 -5.64 11.19 10.71
CA THR A 261 -4.38 11.00 11.44
C THR A 261 -3.15 11.46 10.65
N LEU A 262 -3.26 11.60 9.32
CA LEU A 262 -2.18 12.04 8.44
C LEU A 262 -2.42 13.43 7.83
N ARG A 263 -3.39 14.18 8.35
CA ARG A 263 -3.59 15.60 8.00
C ARG A 263 -2.54 16.51 8.61
#